data_AF-K2GI91-F1
#
_entry.id   AF-K2GI91-F1
#
_cell.length_a   1.000
_cell.length_b   1.000
_cell.length_c   1.000
_cell.angle_alpha   90.00
_cell.angle_beta   90.00
_cell.angle_gamma   90.00
#
_symmetry.space_group_name_H-M   'P 1'
#
loop_
_entity.id
_entity.type
_entity.pdbx_description
1 polymer ?
#
loop_
_entity_poly.entity_id
_entity_poly.type
_entity_poly.pdbx_seq_one_letter_code
_entity_poly.pdbx_strand_id
1 'polypeptide(L)' 'MQNGKMQFRTEELTAFPKTREIETDKTVIVESPQAEFVSQGLKANLNDGQYEFFNIRGKYEPNS' A
#
# COMPACT_ATOMS: atom_id res chain seq x y z
N MET A 1 2.69 -14.87 -17.22
CA MET A 1 2.76 -13.46 -16.77
C MET A 1 2.69 -13.49 -15.26
N GLN A 2 3.70 -13.00 -14.53
CA GLN A 2 3.67 -13.01 -13.07
C GLN A 2 2.50 -12.14 -12.62
N ASN A 3 1.47 -12.75 -12.03
CA ASN A 3 0.41 -12.07 -11.29
C ASN A 3 1.01 -11.47 -10.01
N GLY A 4 1.93 -10.53 -10.15
CA GLY A 4 2.66 -10.00 -9.01
C GLY A 4 1.67 -9.24 -8.14
N LYS A 5 1.43 -9.82 -6.96
CA LYS A 5 0.54 -9.24 -5.97
C LYS A 5 1.18 -7.93 -5.49
N MET A 6 0.35 -6.90 -5.32
CA MET A 6 0.76 -5.69 -4.61
C MET A 6 1.12 -6.06 -3.17
N GLN A 7 2.30 -5.65 -2.72
CA GLN A 7 2.80 -5.89 -1.38
C GLN A 7 3.00 -4.56 -0.66
N PHE A 8 2.58 -4.54 0.61
CA PHE A 8 2.77 -3.41 1.51
C PHE A 8 3.71 -3.87 2.64
N ARG A 9 4.82 -3.16 2.84
CA ARG A 9 5.77 -3.40 3.93
C ARG A 9 5.81 -2.17 4.83
N THR A 10 5.57 -2.37 6.12
CA THR A 10 5.64 -1.34 7.16
C THR A 10 6.15 -1.98 8.45
N GLU A 11 6.74 -1.17 9.33
CA GLU A 11 7.23 -1.63 10.63
C GLU A 11 6.07 -1.95 11.59
N GLU A 12 5.00 -1.17 11.53
CA GLU A 12 3.84 -1.27 12.42
C GLU A 12 2.56 -0.93 11.66
N LEU A 13 1.45 -1.57 12.04
CA LEU A 13 0.10 -1.22 11.59
C LEU A 13 -0.93 -1.52 12.67
N THR A 14 -2.04 -0.79 12.63
CA THR A 14 -3.26 -1.09 13.38
C THR A 14 -4.26 -1.77 12.46
N ALA A 15 -4.86 -2.86 12.92
CA ALA A 15 -5.92 -3.57 12.19
C ALA A 15 -7.25 -3.48 12.94
N PHE A 16 -8.33 -3.30 12.18
CA PHE A 16 -9.70 -3.29 12.66
C PHE A 16 -10.49 -4.45 12.02
N PRO A 17 -10.43 -5.66 12.59
CA PRO A 17 -11.01 -6.85 11.96
C PRO A 17 -12.52 -6.79 11.72
N LYS A 18 -13.25 -6.02 12.56
CA LYS A 18 -14.71 -5.86 12.43
C LYS A 18 -15.10 -5.08 11.17
N THR A 19 -14.36 -4.04 10.83
CA THR A 19 -14.59 -3.21 9.63
C THR A 19 -13.74 -3.66 8.45
N ARG A 20 -12.77 -4.56 8.67
CA ARG A 20 -11.76 -5.00 7.70
C ARG A 20 -10.92 -3.83 7.18
N GLU A 21 -10.53 -2.96 8.09
CA GLU A 21 -9.67 -1.82 7.80
C GLU A 21 -8.28 -2.05 8.40
N ILE A 22 -7.27 -1.49 7.76
CA ILE A 22 -5.93 -1.38 8.31
C ILE A 22 -5.45 0.07 8.15
N GLU A 23 -4.68 0.53 9.12
CA GLU A 23 -4.04 1.84 9.05
C GLU A 23 -2.64 1.82 9.64
N THR A 24 -1.80 2.74 9.17
CA THR A 24 -0.50 3.04 9.77
C THR A 24 -0.14 4.48 9.49
N ASP A 25 0.54 5.10 10.45
CA ASP A 25 1.18 6.42 10.31
C ASP A 25 2.67 6.29 9.97
N LYS A 26 3.18 5.05 9.84
CA LYS A 26 4.58 4.75 9.53
C LYS A 26 4.84 4.73 8.04
N THR A 27 6.12 4.69 7.69
CA THR A 27 6.57 4.51 6.32
C THR A 27 6.07 3.18 5.76
N VAL A 28 5.43 3.23 4.59
CA VAL A 28 4.96 2.06 3.86
C VAL A 28 5.69 1.99 2.52
N ILE A 29 6.40 0.89 2.29
CA ILE A 29 6.97 0.56 0.99
C ILE A 29 5.90 -0.22 0.22
N VAL A 30 5.56 0.27 -0.96
CA VAL A 30 4.55 -0.31 -1.84
C VAL A 30 5.26 -0.88 -3.07
N GLU A 31 5.15 -2.18 -3.26
CA GLU A 31 5.75 -2.92 -4.36
C GLU A 31 4.65 -3.57 -5.20
N SER A 32 4.63 -3.27 -6.49
CA SER A 32 3.74 -3.89 -7.48
C SER A 32 4.48 -4.12 -8.79
N PRO A 33 3.96 -4.94 -9.72
CA PRO A 33 4.66 -5.21 -10.98
C PRO A 33 4.83 -4.00 -11.89
N GLN A 34 4.08 -2.91 -11.65
CA GLN A 34 4.08 -1.70 -12.48
C GLN A 34 4.57 -0.45 -11.73
N ALA A 35 4.77 -0.54 -10.41
CA ALA A 35 5.10 0.62 -9.60
C ALA A 35 5.78 0.23 -8.28
N GLU A 36 6.77 1.02 -7.91
CA GLU A 36 7.41 1.01 -6.59
C GLU A 36 7.43 2.43 -6.02
N PHE A 37 6.84 2.60 -4.84
CA PHE A 37 6.82 3.89 -4.17
C PHE A 37 6.78 3.75 -2.65
N VAL A 38 7.14 4.84 -1.98
CA VAL A 38 7.13 4.98 -0.54
C VAL A 38 6.03 5.96 -0.15
N SER A 39 5.25 5.59 0.86
CA SER A 39 4.21 6.41 1.50
C SER A 39 4.56 6.68 2.96
N GLN A 40 4.15 7.81 3.52
CA GLN A 40 4.26 8.13 4.96
C GLN A 40 2.90 7.96 5.62
N GLY A 41 2.42 6.72 5.59
CA GLY A 41 1.12 6.30 6.11
C GLY A 41 0.29 5.57 5.06
N LEU A 42 -0.69 4.81 5.55
CA LEU A 42 -1.64 4.07 4.74
C LEU A 42 -2.95 3.97 5.49
N LYS A 43 -4.06 4.13 4.78
CA LYS A 43 -5.37 3.64 5.20
C LYS A 43 -5.91 2.73 4.12
N ALA A 44 -6.40 1.55 4.49
CA ALA A 44 -6.98 0.63 3.53
C ALA A 44 -8.28 0.03 4.05
N ASN A 45 -9.27 -0.04 3.16
CA ASN A 45 -10.49 -0.80 3.36
C ASN A 45 -10.41 -2.08 2.51
N LEU A 46 -10.39 -3.23 3.18
CA LEU A 46 -10.22 -4.53 2.53
C LEU A 46 -11.54 -5.11 2.01
N ASN A 47 -12.69 -4.46 2.25
CA ASN A 47 -13.98 -4.93 1.71
C ASN A 47 -14.09 -4.67 0.21
N ASP A 48 -13.54 -3.55 -0.25
CA ASP A 48 -13.62 -3.07 -1.63
C ASP A 48 -12.25 -2.84 -2.28
N GLY A 49 -11.17 -2.98 -1.51
CA GLY A 49 -9.80 -2.82 -2.01
C GLY A 49 -9.42 -1.35 -2.20
N GLN A 50 -10.02 -0.43 -1.44
CA GLN A 50 -9.63 0.97 -1.42
C GLN A 50 -8.35 1.17 -0.59
N TYR A 51 -7.38 1.91 -1.15
CA TYR A 51 -6.12 2.25 -0.50
C TYR A 51 -5.87 3.76 -0.61
N GLU A 52 -5.58 4.40 0.52
CA GLU A 52 -5.21 5.81 0.62
C GLU A 52 -3.76 5.91 1.13
N PHE A 53 -2.90 6.53 0.32
CA PHE A 53 -1.48 6.74 0.61
C PHE A 53 -1.23 8.23 0.88
N PHE A 54 -0.28 8.53 1.76
CA PHE A 54 0.00 9.88 2.22
C PHE A 54 1.44 10.27 1.92
N ASN A 55 1.66 11.50 1.43
CA ASN A 55 3.00 12.04 1.15
C ASN A 55 3.88 11.09 0.32
N ILE A 56 3.36 10.62 -0.80
CA ILE A 56 4.00 9.62 -1.65
C ILE A 56 5.28 10.16 -2.32
N ARG A 57 6.30 9.31 -2.41
CA ARG A 57 7.52 9.52 -3.20
C ARG A 57 7.87 8.21 -3.90
N GLY A 58 8.02 8.22 -5.22
CA GLY A 58 8.32 6.99 -5.96
C GLY A 58 8.65 7.21 -7.42
N LYS A 59 9.20 6.17 -8.04
CA LYS A 59 9.40 6.11 -9.49
C LYS A 59 8.24 5.32 -10.09
N TYR A 60 7.51 5.97 -10.98
CA TYR A 60 6.55 5.30 -11.84
C TYR A 60 7.31 4.81 -13.08
N GLU A 61 7.35 3.50 -13.31
CA GLU A 61 7.82 2.92 -14.57
C GLU A 61 6.60 2.48 -15.38
N PRO A 62 6.07 3.32 -16.29
CA PRO A 62 5.08 2.84 -17.23
C PRO A 62 5.76 1.81 -18.13
N ASN A 63 5.33 0.55 -18.04
CA ASN A 63 5.72 -0.47 -19.01
C ASN A 63 5.31 0.02 -20.41
N SER A 64 6.32 0.23 -21.29
CA SER A 64 6.15 0.51 -22.72
C SER A 64 5.67 -0.72 -23.48
#